data_AF-K2H0I0-F1
#
_entry.id   AF-K2H0I0-F1
#
_cell.length_a   1.000
_cell.length_b   1.000
_cell.length_c   1.000
_cell.angle_alpha   90.00
_cell.angle_beta   90.00
_cell.angle_gamma   90.00
#
_symmetry.space_group_name_H-M   'P 1'
#
loop_
_entity.id
_entity.type
_entity.pdbx_description
1 polymer ?
#
loop_
_entity_poly.entity_id
_entity_poly.type
_entity_poly.pdbx_seq_one_letter_code
_entity_poly.pdbx_strand_id
1 'polypeptide(L)'
;FGCLLCIPYIIFEYLTLNDSTLISNLETYSVYINGGILIVVIIISFFIGWHMVMAIGGADMPVVVSMLNSYSGWATAASGFLLNNYAMIVGGALIGSSGAILSYIMCKAMNRSFMSVIFGGFGATPSKTRNQEDEGPKEANTIQTPELAKLLMEAHNIAIVPGYGMAVAKAQHVVASLAEELIKAGKEVRF
;
A
#
# COMPACT_ATOMS: atom_id res chain seq x y z
N PHE A 1 9.54 7.81 -3.67
CA PHE A 1 10.04 9.18 -3.40
C PHE A 1 11.29 9.24 -2.52
N GLY A 2 11.49 8.36 -1.53
CA GLY A 2 12.76 8.32 -0.78
C GLY A 2 14.02 7.99 -1.61
N CYS A 3 13.89 7.25 -2.72
CA CYS A 3 15.00 7.02 -3.65
C CYS A 3 15.39 8.27 -4.47
N LEU A 4 14.43 9.17 -4.79
CA LEU A 4 14.72 10.43 -5.49
C LEU A 4 15.45 11.46 -4.62
N LEU A 5 15.42 11.31 -3.29
CA LEU A 5 16.20 12.14 -2.35
C LEU A 5 17.68 11.70 -2.32
N CYS A 6 17.97 10.42 -2.51
CA CYS A 6 19.34 9.91 -2.52
C CYS A 6 20.03 10.09 -3.87
N ILE A 7 19.32 10.07 -5.00
CA ILE A 7 19.91 10.23 -6.33
C ILE A 7 20.69 11.55 -6.51
N PRO A 8 20.17 12.74 -6.15
CA PRO A 8 20.95 13.98 -6.27
C PRO A 8 22.14 14.03 -5.29
N TYR A 9 22.01 13.43 -4.10
CA TYR A 9 23.10 13.35 -3.12
C TYR A 9 24.22 12.38 -3.55
N ILE A 10 23.86 11.20 -4.08
CA ILE A 10 24.78 10.21 -4.66
C ILE A 10 25.54 10.80 -5.86
N ILE A 11 24.84 11.50 -6.77
CA ILE A 11 25.46 12.14 -7.94
C ILE A 11 26.42 13.25 -7.50
N PHE A 12 26.10 13.99 -6.45
CA PHE A 12 26.93 15.09 -5.94
C PHE A 12 28.19 14.58 -5.21
N GLU A 13 28.07 13.58 -4.34
CA GLU A 13 29.22 13.00 -3.61
C GLU A 13 30.20 12.27 -4.57
N TYR A 14 29.68 11.68 -5.66
CA TYR A 14 30.50 11.10 -6.73
C TYR A 14 31.24 12.16 -7.57
N LEU A 15 30.69 13.36 -7.72
CA LEU A 15 31.32 14.48 -8.43
C LEU A 15 32.37 15.20 -7.56
N THR A 16 32.18 15.27 -6.24
CA THR A 16 33.14 15.94 -5.33
C THR A 16 34.39 15.12 -5.02
N LEU A 17 34.37 13.79 -5.23
CA LEU A 17 35.52 12.93 -4.95
C LEU A 17 36.60 12.93 -6.06
N ASN A 18 36.34 13.52 -7.23
CA ASN A 18 37.23 13.40 -8.40
C ASN A 18 38.05 14.65 -8.75
N ASP A 19 37.91 15.76 -8.02
CA ASP A 19 38.72 16.97 -8.24
C ASP A 19 39.43 17.40 -6.95
N SER A 20 40.68 16.94 -6.81
CA SER A 20 41.54 17.12 -5.64
C SER A 20 42.26 18.47 -5.57
N THR A 21 41.81 19.46 -6.35
CA THR A 21 42.42 20.80 -6.35
C THR A 21 41.34 21.86 -6.44
N LEU A 22 40.87 22.40 -5.30
CA LEU A 22 40.69 23.84 -5.05
C LEU A 22 40.06 24.14 -3.65
N ILE A 23 40.93 24.43 -2.68
CA ILE A 23 40.88 25.51 -1.68
C ILE A 23 39.72 25.54 -0.66
N SER A 24 40.12 25.35 0.60
CA SER A 24 39.43 25.43 1.91
C SER A 24 38.42 26.57 2.20
N ASN A 25 38.20 27.53 1.29
CA ASN A 25 37.12 28.53 1.40
C ASN A 25 35.89 28.17 0.56
N LEU A 26 36.03 27.24 -0.38
CA LEU A 26 34.93 26.74 -1.22
C LEU A 26 34.15 25.61 -0.52
N GLU A 27 34.77 24.89 0.41
CA GLU A 27 34.13 23.81 1.18
C GLU A 27 33.00 24.33 2.08
N THR A 28 33.20 25.46 2.79
CA THR A 28 32.17 26.07 3.64
C THR A 28 31.02 26.68 2.83
N TYR A 29 31.31 27.27 1.66
CA TYR A 29 30.28 27.82 0.76
C TYR A 29 29.50 26.71 0.05
N SER A 30 30.18 25.64 -0.35
CA SER A 30 29.57 24.42 -0.88
C SER A 30 28.67 23.76 0.18
N VAL A 31 29.11 23.62 1.43
CA VAL A 31 28.27 23.04 2.50
C VAL A 31 27.03 23.89 2.80
N TYR A 32 27.11 25.23 2.76
CA TYR A 32 25.94 26.11 2.95
C TYR A 32 24.96 26.07 1.77
N ILE A 33 25.46 26.08 0.53
CA ILE A 33 24.64 25.95 -0.68
C ILE A 33 23.97 24.57 -0.71
N ASN A 34 24.72 23.50 -0.40
CA ASN A 34 24.20 22.14 -0.36
C ASN A 34 23.22 21.90 0.80
N GLY A 35 23.48 22.47 1.98
CA GLY A 35 22.55 22.40 3.11
C GLY A 35 21.23 23.11 2.81
N GLY A 36 21.28 24.28 2.17
CA GLY A 36 20.09 25.00 1.70
C GLY A 36 19.29 24.20 0.66
N ILE A 37 19.97 23.60 -0.32
CA ILE A 37 19.34 22.74 -1.32
C ILE A 37 18.69 21.52 -0.66
N LEU A 38 19.35 20.88 0.32
CA LEU A 38 18.82 19.71 1.02
C LEU A 38 17.53 20.04 1.78
N ILE A 39 17.48 21.18 2.47
CA ILE A 39 16.27 21.65 3.15
C ILE A 39 15.14 21.92 2.14
N VAL A 40 15.43 22.56 1.01
CA VAL A 40 14.45 22.81 -0.05
C VAL A 40 13.89 21.50 -0.61
N VAL A 41 14.76 20.52 -0.90
CA VAL A 41 14.33 19.21 -1.42
C VAL A 41 13.51 18.44 -0.38
N ILE A 42 13.86 18.51 0.92
CA ILE A 42 13.05 17.93 2.00
C ILE A 42 11.65 18.55 2.02
N ILE A 43 11.54 19.88 1.99
CA ILE A 43 10.26 20.58 2.04
C ILE A 43 9.40 20.21 0.81
N ILE A 44 9.98 20.27 -0.39
CA ILE A 44 9.29 19.89 -1.63
C ILE A 44 8.82 18.43 -1.59
N SER A 45 9.69 17.51 -1.15
CA SER A 45 9.36 16.09 -1.05
C SER A 45 8.25 15.83 -0.03
N PHE A 46 8.25 16.55 1.09
CA PHE A 46 7.19 16.47 2.10
C PHE A 46 5.85 16.92 1.52
N PHE A 47 5.81 18.08 0.86
CA PHE A 47 4.59 18.59 0.23
C PHE A 47 4.06 17.67 -0.87
N ILE A 48 4.94 17.13 -1.72
CA ILE A 48 4.56 16.18 -2.77
C ILE A 48 4.03 14.88 -2.16
N GLY A 49 4.69 14.34 -1.15
CA GLY A 49 4.25 13.12 -0.46
C GLY A 49 2.89 13.30 0.21
N TRP A 50 2.71 14.42 0.92
CA TRP A 50 1.43 14.80 1.52
C TRP A 50 0.31 14.92 0.48
N HIS A 51 0.56 15.67 -0.60
CA HIS A 51 -0.42 15.90 -1.66
C HIS A 51 -0.81 14.60 -2.36
N MET A 52 0.17 13.74 -2.65
CA MET A 52 -0.04 12.45 -3.30
C MET A 52 -0.93 11.52 -2.45
N VAL A 53 -0.70 11.44 -1.13
CA VAL A 53 -1.51 10.58 -0.24
C VAL A 53 -2.92 11.15 -0.05
N MET A 54 -3.06 12.47 0.07
CA MET A 54 -4.36 13.13 0.19
C MET A 54 -5.25 12.93 -1.04
N ALA A 55 -4.68 12.78 -2.23
CA ALA A 55 -5.41 12.57 -3.46
C ALA A 55 -6.00 11.15 -3.63
N ILE A 56 -5.70 10.22 -2.71
CA ILE A 56 -6.11 8.81 -2.82
C ILE A 56 -7.35 8.55 -1.96
N GLY A 57 -8.32 7.82 -2.52
CA GLY A 57 -9.56 7.47 -1.83
C GLY A 57 -9.34 6.51 -0.66
N GLY A 58 -10.16 6.64 0.38
CA GLY A 58 -10.03 5.83 1.61
C GLY A 58 -10.15 4.31 1.38
N ALA A 59 -10.89 3.87 0.36
CA ALA A 59 -11.02 2.47 0.01
C ALA A 59 -9.72 1.86 -0.58
N ASP A 60 -8.87 2.67 -1.21
CA ASP A 60 -7.60 2.21 -1.81
C ASP A 60 -6.40 2.38 -0.85
N MET A 61 -6.64 2.92 0.35
CA MET A 61 -5.59 3.22 1.34
C MET A 61 -4.65 2.04 1.64
N PRO A 62 -5.11 0.77 1.74
CA PRO A 62 -4.20 -0.36 1.97
C PRO A 62 -3.11 -0.52 0.89
N VAL A 63 -3.43 -0.21 -0.37
CA VAL A 63 -2.47 -0.28 -1.48
C VAL A 63 -1.38 0.79 -1.31
N VAL A 64 -1.77 1.99 -0.89
CA VAL A 64 -0.84 3.11 -0.65
C VAL A 64 0.15 2.76 0.44
N VAL A 65 -0.32 2.15 1.53
CA VAL A 65 0.53 1.72 2.64
C VAL A 65 1.59 0.73 2.16
N SER A 66 1.20 -0.28 1.37
CA SER A 66 2.14 -1.25 0.80
C SER A 66 3.16 -0.60 -0.14
N MET A 67 2.72 0.39 -0.91
CA MET A 67 3.62 1.08 -1.84
C MET A 67 4.60 2.00 -1.13
N LEU A 68 4.17 2.71 -0.09
CA LEU A 68 5.07 3.49 0.77
C LEU A 68 6.10 2.59 1.47
N ASN A 69 5.71 1.36 1.84
CA ASN A 69 6.63 0.34 2.35
C ASN A 69 7.65 -0.12 1.29
N SER A 70 7.26 -0.23 0.01
CA SER A 70 8.24 -0.46 -1.06
C SER A 70 9.24 0.71 -1.15
N TYR A 71 8.75 1.94 -1.06
CA TYR A 71 9.61 3.13 -1.17
C TYR A 71 10.59 3.32 -0.02
N SER A 72 10.24 2.93 1.21
CA SER A 72 11.20 2.92 2.32
C SER A 72 12.33 1.90 2.09
N GLY A 73 12.03 0.75 1.49
CA GLY A 73 13.02 -0.24 1.07
C GLY A 73 14.02 0.32 0.04
N TRP A 74 13.53 0.93 -1.04
CA TRP A 74 14.41 1.55 -2.05
C TRP A 74 15.24 2.72 -1.50
N ALA A 75 14.68 3.52 -0.59
CA ALA A 75 15.42 4.57 0.11
C ALA A 75 16.54 3.97 0.99
N THR A 76 16.25 2.88 1.69
CA THR A 76 17.23 2.17 2.54
C THR A 76 18.36 1.58 1.69
N ALA A 77 18.04 1.01 0.53
CA ALA A 77 19.04 0.49 -0.39
C ALA A 77 19.95 1.61 -0.92
N ALA A 78 19.39 2.77 -1.27
CA ALA A 78 20.16 3.93 -1.72
C ALA A 78 21.08 4.49 -0.62
N SER A 79 20.59 4.58 0.63
CA SER A 79 21.44 4.90 1.78
C SER A 79 22.51 3.83 2.03
N GLY A 80 22.22 2.57 1.75
CA GLY A 80 23.18 1.47 1.81
C GLY A 80 24.34 1.64 0.82
N PHE A 81 24.06 2.12 -0.40
CA PHE A 81 25.12 2.46 -1.37
C PHE A 81 25.96 3.64 -0.90
N LEU A 82 25.35 4.68 -0.31
CA LEU A 82 26.06 5.82 0.26
C LEU A 82 27.00 5.42 1.40
N LEU A 83 26.53 4.55 2.29
CA LEU A 83 27.29 4.09 3.46
C LEU A 83 28.20 2.89 3.17
N ASN A 84 28.27 2.43 1.91
CA ASN A 84 28.93 1.17 1.53
C ASN A 84 28.54 -0.02 2.43
N ASN A 85 27.27 -0.10 2.83
CA ASN A 85 26.75 -1.11 3.74
C ASN A 85 25.90 -2.15 3.00
N TYR A 86 26.49 -3.33 2.77
CA TYR A 86 25.83 -4.45 2.08
C TYR A 86 24.53 -4.92 2.76
N ALA A 87 24.42 -4.86 4.09
CA ALA A 87 23.20 -5.27 4.79
C ALA A 87 22.02 -4.33 4.47
N MET A 88 22.28 -3.03 4.36
CA MET A 88 21.25 -2.05 3.97
C MET A 88 20.89 -2.14 2.48
N ILE A 89 21.87 -2.42 1.62
CA ILE A 89 21.62 -2.64 0.18
C ILE A 89 20.71 -3.84 -0.02
N VAL A 90 21.09 -5.00 0.52
CA VAL A 90 20.34 -6.25 0.34
C VAL A 90 19.00 -6.20 1.08
N GLY A 91 18.99 -5.72 2.32
CA GLY A 91 17.76 -5.57 3.11
C GLY A 91 16.78 -4.59 2.48
N GLY A 92 17.26 -3.43 2.03
CA GLY A 92 16.45 -2.43 1.35
C GLY A 92 15.87 -2.94 0.03
N ALA A 93 16.67 -3.64 -0.79
CA ALA A 93 16.20 -4.22 -2.04
C ALA A 93 15.13 -5.31 -1.83
N LEU A 94 15.28 -6.12 -0.78
CA LEU A 94 14.30 -7.16 -0.42
C LEU A 94 12.97 -6.54 0.06
N ILE A 95 13.02 -5.53 0.93
CA ILE A 95 11.81 -4.80 1.38
C ILE A 95 11.15 -4.09 0.19
N GLY A 96 11.96 -3.44 -0.66
CA GLY A 96 11.49 -2.69 -1.82
C GLY A 96 10.77 -3.57 -2.85
N SER A 97 11.38 -4.68 -3.24
CA SER A 97 10.79 -5.64 -4.18
C SER A 97 9.53 -6.31 -3.63
N SER A 98 9.54 -6.73 -2.35
CA SER A 98 8.39 -7.33 -1.67
C SER A 98 7.18 -6.39 -1.60
N GLY A 99 7.40 -5.12 -1.23
CA GLY A 99 6.32 -4.13 -1.21
C GLY A 99 5.76 -3.84 -2.61
N ALA A 100 6.59 -3.87 -3.65
CA ALA A 100 6.15 -3.63 -5.02
C ALA A 100 5.24 -4.76 -5.54
N ILE A 101 5.64 -6.02 -5.31
CA ILE A 101 4.83 -7.17 -5.71
C ILE A 101 3.51 -7.24 -4.93
N LEU A 102 3.54 -6.96 -3.62
CA LEU A 102 2.34 -6.91 -2.79
C LEU A 102 1.35 -5.85 -3.29
N SER A 103 1.85 -4.65 -3.60
CA SER A 103 1.02 -3.56 -4.15
C SER A 103 0.38 -3.97 -5.48
N TYR A 104 1.13 -4.66 -6.35
CA TYR A 104 0.62 -5.13 -7.64
C TYR A 104 -0.50 -6.17 -7.49
N ILE A 105 -0.32 -7.17 -6.61
CA ILE A 105 -1.36 -8.20 -6.40
C ILE A 105 -2.61 -7.61 -5.75
N MET A 106 -2.48 -6.61 -4.88
CA MET A 106 -3.62 -5.90 -4.28
C MET A 106 -4.41 -5.12 -5.34
N CYS A 107 -3.72 -4.37 -6.22
CA CYS A 107 -4.37 -3.69 -7.34
C CYS A 107 -5.12 -4.67 -8.26
N LYS A 108 -4.46 -5.80 -8.60
CA LYS A 108 -5.06 -6.85 -9.43
C LYS A 108 -6.29 -7.48 -8.77
N ALA A 109 -6.26 -7.73 -7.47
CA ALA A 109 -7.38 -8.27 -6.70
C ALA A 109 -8.59 -7.31 -6.68
N MET A 110 -8.33 -5.99 -6.73
CA MET A 110 -9.36 -4.95 -6.80
C MET A 110 -9.83 -4.63 -8.22
N ASN A 111 -9.31 -5.33 -9.25
CA ASN A 111 -9.55 -5.05 -10.67
C ASN A 111 -9.32 -3.57 -11.06
N ARG A 112 -8.37 -2.89 -10.40
CA ARG A 112 -7.95 -1.52 -10.71
C ARG A 112 -6.48 -1.51 -11.11
N SER A 113 -6.12 -0.66 -12.08
CA SER A 113 -4.72 -0.51 -12.49
C SER A 113 -3.92 0.24 -11.41
N PHE A 114 -2.65 -0.15 -11.24
CA PHE A 114 -1.72 0.50 -10.32
C PHE A 114 -1.61 2.02 -10.58
N MET A 115 -1.59 2.42 -11.86
CA MET A 115 -1.60 3.83 -12.25
C MET A 115 -2.87 4.57 -11.82
N SER A 116 -4.04 3.93 -11.89
CA SER A 116 -5.31 4.56 -11.48
C SER A 116 -5.37 4.84 -9.98
N VAL A 117 -4.71 4.02 -9.16
CA VAL A 117 -4.64 4.21 -7.69
C VAL A 117 -3.69 5.36 -7.35
N ILE A 118 -2.58 5.49 -8.09
CA ILE A 118 -1.57 6.51 -7.82
C ILE A 118 -1.93 7.89 -8.31
N PHE A 119 -2.62 7.98 -9.45
CA PHE A 119 -3.11 9.25 -9.98
C PHE A 119 -4.51 9.63 -9.48
N GLY A 120 -5.04 8.94 -8.46
CA GLY A 120 -6.28 9.36 -7.79
C GLY A 120 -7.49 9.48 -8.72
N GLY A 121 -7.61 8.60 -9.73
CA GLY A 121 -8.73 8.63 -10.67
C GLY A 121 -8.77 9.80 -11.65
N PHE A 122 -7.71 10.62 -11.75
CA PHE A 122 -7.58 11.59 -12.84
C PHE A 122 -7.53 10.85 -14.18
N GLY A 123 -8.63 10.87 -14.93
CA GLY A 123 -8.75 10.14 -16.19
C GLY A 123 -9.11 8.66 -16.05
N ALA A 124 -9.83 8.26 -15.00
CA ALA A 124 -10.61 7.02 -15.07
C ALA A 124 -11.57 7.15 -16.27
N THR A 125 -11.12 6.64 -17.43
CA THR A 125 -12.00 6.43 -18.57
C THR A 125 -13.09 5.54 -18.01
N PRO A 126 -14.39 5.92 -18.11
CA PRO A 126 -15.44 5.01 -17.68
C PRO A 126 -15.16 3.71 -18.42
N SER A 127 -14.83 2.67 -17.66
CA SER A 127 -14.81 1.33 -18.22
C SER A 127 -16.14 1.23 -18.91
N LYS A 128 -16.16 0.95 -20.22
CA LYS A 128 -17.39 0.69 -20.94
C LYS A 128 -18.06 -0.42 -20.17
N THR A 129 -18.99 -0.05 -19.29
CA THR A 129 -19.89 -0.96 -18.63
C THR A 129 -20.52 -1.70 -19.78
N ARG A 130 -20.16 -2.98 -19.90
CA ARG A 130 -20.91 -3.92 -20.70
C ARG A 130 -22.36 -3.67 -20.31
N ASN A 131 -23.18 -3.26 -21.28
CA ASN A 131 -24.63 -3.13 -21.13
C ASN A 131 -25.15 -4.50 -20.65
N GLN A 132 -25.10 -4.73 -19.35
CA GLN A 132 -26.02 -5.58 -18.65
C GLN A 132 -27.05 -4.59 -18.14
N GLU A 133 -28.25 -4.74 -18.69
CA GLU A 133 -29.45 -4.11 -18.17
C GLU A 133 -29.42 -4.25 -16.64
N ASP A 134 -29.19 -3.14 -15.95
CA ASP A 134 -29.36 -3.05 -14.51
C ASP A 134 -30.85 -3.26 -14.27
N GLU A 135 -31.25 -4.51 -14.06
CA GLU A 135 -32.48 -4.82 -13.33
C GLU A 135 -32.37 -4.01 -12.03
N GLY A 136 -33.24 -3.00 -11.91
CA GLY A 136 -33.23 -2.05 -10.80
C GLY A 136 -33.16 -2.73 -9.43
N PRO A 137 -32.91 -1.95 -8.34
CA PRO A 137 -32.57 -2.50 -7.04
C PRO A 137 -33.54 -3.60 -6.63
N LYS A 138 -33.07 -4.86 -6.66
CA LYS A 138 -33.84 -6.01 -6.22
C LYS A 138 -34.11 -5.82 -4.73
N GLU A 139 -35.38 -5.91 -4.33
CA GLU A 139 -35.74 -5.85 -2.91
C GLU A 139 -34.97 -6.94 -2.16
N ALA A 140 -34.24 -6.54 -1.12
CA ALA A 140 -33.49 -7.46 -0.30
C ALA A 140 -34.47 -8.31 0.53
N ASN A 141 -34.50 -9.61 0.27
CA ASN A 141 -35.24 -10.55 1.11
C ASN A 141 -34.63 -10.55 2.51
N THR A 142 -35.40 -10.06 3.49
CA THR A 142 -34.98 -9.99 4.88
C THR A 142 -35.37 -11.28 5.58
N ILE A 143 -34.41 -11.94 6.22
CA ILE A 143 -34.62 -13.18 7.00
C ILE A 143 -34.38 -12.85 8.47
N GLN A 144 -35.23 -13.35 9.35
CA GLN A 144 -35.08 -13.17 10.79
C GLN A 144 -34.09 -14.18 11.38
N THR A 145 -33.40 -13.81 12.46
CA THR A 145 -32.40 -14.66 13.15
C THR A 145 -32.83 -16.10 13.41
N PRO A 146 -34.04 -16.42 13.93
CA PRO A 146 -34.42 -17.81 14.19
C PRO A 146 -34.59 -18.65 12.91
N GLU A 147 -34.97 -18.01 11.80
CA GLU A 147 -35.10 -18.68 10.50
C GLU A 147 -33.73 -18.96 9.89
N LEU A 148 -32.80 -18.00 10.00
CA LEU A 148 -31.39 -18.19 9.62
C LEU A 148 -30.74 -19.35 10.40
N ALA A 149 -31.01 -19.47 11.70
CA ALA A 149 -30.48 -20.57 12.51
C ALA A 149 -30.97 -21.94 12.03
N LYS A 150 -32.25 -22.06 11.66
CA LYS A 150 -32.79 -23.30 11.06
C LYS A 150 -32.13 -23.64 9.73
N LEU A 151 -31.99 -22.63 8.86
CA LEU A 151 -31.34 -22.80 7.56
C LEU A 151 -29.88 -23.26 7.72
N LEU A 152 -29.15 -22.66 8.66
CA LEU A 152 -27.79 -23.09 9.00
C LEU A 152 -27.77 -24.51 9.56
N MET A 153 -28.78 -24.93 10.32
CA MET A 153 -28.91 -26.31 10.86
C MET A 153 -29.32 -27.35 9.81
N GLU A 154 -29.94 -26.95 8.71
CA GLU A 154 -30.23 -27.84 7.58
C GLU A 154 -29.06 -27.93 6.58
N ALA A 155 -28.24 -26.88 6.48
CA ALA A 155 -27.10 -26.85 5.57
C ALA A 155 -25.98 -27.83 5.97
N HIS A 156 -25.43 -28.56 4.99
CA HIS A 156 -24.29 -29.47 5.21
C HIS A 156 -22.93 -28.79 5.00
N ASN A 157 -22.84 -27.88 4.03
CA ASN A 157 -21.61 -27.17 3.66
C ASN A 157 -21.85 -25.65 3.70
N ILE A 158 -21.09 -24.95 4.52
CA ILE A 158 -21.28 -23.55 4.86
C ILE A 158 -19.97 -22.80 4.60
N ALA A 159 -20.05 -21.77 3.75
CA ALA A 159 -18.94 -20.85 3.51
C ALA A 159 -19.23 -19.50 4.16
N ILE A 160 -18.38 -19.08 5.09
CA ILE A 160 -18.46 -17.79 5.77
C ILE A 160 -17.47 -16.85 5.09
N VAL A 161 -17.94 -15.82 4.39
CA VAL A 161 -17.07 -14.86 3.71
C VAL A 161 -16.85 -13.65 4.63
N PRO A 162 -15.70 -13.53 5.34
CA PRO A 162 -15.45 -12.40 6.22
C PRO A 162 -15.21 -11.12 5.41
N GLY A 163 -15.67 -10.00 5.96
CA GLY A 163 -15.46 -8.67 5.38
C GLY A 163 -15.04 -7.64 6.42
N TYR A 164 -14.68 -6.44 5.96
CA TYR A 164 -14.25 -5.34 6.84
C TYR A 164 -15.28 -5.01 7.93
N GLY A 165 -16.58 -5.10 7.62
CA GLY A 165 -17.66 -4.87 8.59
C GLY A 165 -17.62 -5.80 9.81
N MET A 166 -17.19 -7.06 9.62
CA MET A 166 -17.03 -8.01 10.73
C MET A 166 -15.94 -7.55 11.71
N ALA A 167 -14.82 -7.04 11.18
CA ALA A 167 -13.72 -6.53 12.00
C ALA A 167 -14.10 -5.23 12.73
N VAL A 168 -14.80 -4.31 12.04
CA VAL A 168 -15.28 -3.06 12.66
C VAL A 168 -16.28 -3.32 13.78
N ALA A 169 -17.18 -4.28 13.59
CA ALA A 169 -18.13 -4.71 14.62
C ALA A 169 -17.50 -5.56 15.73
N LYS A 170 -16.22 -5.90 15.63
CA LYS A 170 -15.49 -6.81 16.53
C LYS A 170 -16.17 -8.18 16.68
N ALA A 171 -16.80 -8.65 15.61
CA ALA A 171 -17.62 -9.86 15.63
C ALA A 171 -16.82 -11.16 15.41
N GLN A 172 -15.50 -11.09 15.18
CA GLN A 172 -14.68 -12.26 14.84
C GLN A 172 -14.76 -13.39 15.89
N HIS A 173 -14.87 -13.07 17.18
CA HIS A 173 -14.99 -14.08 18.23
C HIS A 173 -16.36 -14.75 18.22
N VAL A 174 -17.43 -13.98 17.98
CA VAL A 174 -18.80 -14.50 17.91
C VAL A 174 -18.96 -15.41 16.68
N VAL A 175 -18.41 -14.99 15.53
CA VAL A 175 -18.42 -15.79 14.30
C VAL A 175 -17.59 -17.07 14.47
N ALA A 176 -16.46 -17.00 15.18
CA ALA A 176 -15.67 -18.19 15.50
C ALA A 176 -16.46 -19.17 16.40
N SER A 177 -17.11 -18.69 17.46
CA SER A 177 -17.95 -19.53 18.32
C SER A 177 -19.12 -20.15 17.56
N LEU A 178 -19.77 -19.40 16.66
CA LEU A 178 -20.82 -19.94 15.78
C LEU A 178 -20.28 -21.04 14.86
N ALA A 179 -19.11 -20.82 14.24
CA ALA A 179 -18.48 -21.83 13.39
C ALA A 179 -18.15 -23.10 14.18
N GLU A 180 -17.64 -22.97 15.42
CA GLU A 180 -17.39 -24.11 16.30
C GLU A 180 -18.66 -24.92 16.64
N GLU A 181 -19.78 -24.24 16.92
CA GLU A 181 -21.06 -24.92 17.18
C GLU A 181 -21.57 -25.68 15.95
N LEU A 182 -21.45 -25.08 14.76
CA LEU A 182 -21.84 -25.73 13.51
C LEU A 182 -20.96 -26.94 13.20
N ILE A 183 -19.65 -26.85 13.43
CA ILE A 183 -18.71 -27.97 13.27
C ILE A 183 -19.04 -29.09 14.26
N LYS A 184 -19.36 -28.77 15.53
CA LYS A 184 -19.81 -29.75 16.53
C LYS A 184 -21.11 -30.45 16.14
N ALA A 185 -21.98 -29.77 15.41
CA ALA A 185 -23.20 -30.34 14.82
C ALA A 185 -22.94 -31.21 13.57
N GLY A 186 -21.67 -31.47 13.22
CA GLY A 186 -21.28 -32.33 12.09
C GLY A 186 -21.29 -31.64 10.73
N LYS A 187 -21.28 -30.30 10.69
CA LYS A 187 -21.31 -29.51 9.45
C LYS A 187 -19.91 -29.20 8.96
N GLU A 188 -19.80 -29.04 7.64
CA GLU A 188 -18.56 -28.56 7.02
C GLU A 188 -18.59 -27.03 6.92
N VAL A 189 -17.67 -26.36 7.61
CA VAL A 189 -17.58 -24.89 7.62
C VAL A 189 -16.22 -24.45 7.06
N ARG A 190 -16.24 -23.49 6.14
CA ARG A 190 -15.05 -22.91 5.48
C ARG A 190 -15.10 -21.38 5.51
N PHE A 191 -13.94 -20.74 5.42
CA PHE A 191 -13.75 -19.29 5.36
C PHE A 191 -13.12 -18.86 4.02
#